data_AF-A0A4Q2ZPU9-F1
#
_entry.id   AF-A0A4Q2ZPU9-F1
#
_cell.length_a   1.000
_cell.length_b   1.000
_cell.length_c   1.000
_cell.angle_alpha   90.00
_cell.angle_beta   90.00
_cell.angle_gamma   90.00
#
_symmetry.space_group_name_H-M   'P 1'
#
loop_
_entity.id
_entity.type
_entity.pdbx_description
1 polymer ?
#
loop_
_entity_poly.entity_id
_entity_poly.type
_entity_poly.pdbx_seq_one_letter_code
_entity_poly.pdbx_strand_id
1 'polypeptide(L)'
;MVLAGQDNQPAAGITGAPAISIGNRWRGQDRADMAALVAEAISLILDPKTIEYGRSLKADYPRAWFSTAAGYGDAERVTMTVGRPAAPLRYLAATVVPARRWARTVGVEGRIQIKVSRKLLDRWRSGDVVMRSCAINTMAHEISHTLSDSATRYRAATTDTDVGEAARLRPPASYLTGDIAQCGYLIRNGRIAPAGLRQCVAVWYRPEGFQSGRCTSFPGDTPIG
;
A
#
# COMPACT_ATOMS: atom_id res chain seq x y z
N MET A 1 25.81 -27.75 36.75
CA MET A 1 25.57 -28.12 35.34
C MET A 1 24.43 -27.24 34.84
N VAL A 2 24.78 -26.12 34.23
CA VAL A 2 23.83 -25.14 33.67
C VAL A 2 23.77 -25.43 32.18
N LEU A 3 22.62 -25.91 31.70
CA LEU A 3 22.37 -25.99 30.26
C LEU A 3 21.46 -24.83 29.88
N ALA A 4 22.02 -24.02 29.01
CA ALA A 4 21.54 -22.76 28.51
C ALA A 4 20.42 -22.93 27.47
N GLY A 5 19.64 -21.86 27.33
CA GLY A 5 19.17 -21.36 26.04
C GLY A 5 18.15 -22.24 25.33
N GLN A 6 16.87 -22.07 25.66
CA GLN A 6 15.82 -22.35 24.71
C GLN A 6 15.99 -21.41 23.51
N ASP A 7 16.30 -22.02 22.37
CA ASP A 7 16.22 -21.40 21.06
C ASP A 7 14.85 -20.74 20.90
N ASN A 8 14.85 -19.42 20.79
CA ASN A 8 13.74 -18.66 20.20
C ASN A 8 13.65 -19.05 18.73
N GLN A 9 13.02 -20.19 18.44
CA GLN A 9 12.50 -20.44 17.12
C GLN A 9 11.34 -19.47 16.89
N PRO A 10 11.35 -18.65 15.83
CA PRO A 10 10.17 -17.89 15.46
C PRO A 10 9.06 -18.91 15.16
N ALA A 11 7.95 -18.79 15.89
CA ALA A 11 6.71 -19.48 15.58
C ALA A 11 6.44 -19.40 14.08
N ALA A 12 6.08 -20.53 13.45
CA ALA A 12 5.83 -20.66 12.01
C ALA A 12 4.97 -19.49 11.50
N GLY A 13 5.65 -18.47 11.00
CA GLY A 13 5.09 -17.15 10.72
C GLY A 13 4.62 -17.08 9.28
N ILE A 14 3.39 -16.61 9.09
CA ILE A 14 2.76 -16.17 7.85
C ILE A 14 3.75 -16.02 6.68
N THR A 15 3.86 -17.05 5.84
CA THR A 15 4.48 -16.96 4.53
C THR A 15 3.57 -16.11 3.62
N GLY A 16 3.61 -14.79 3.73
CA GLY A 16 2.69 -13.92 2.98
C GLY A 16 2.79 -12.41 3.20
N ALA A 17 3.65 -11.94 4.11
CA ALA A 17 3.86 -10.51 4.32
C ALA A 17 4.94 -9.94 3.36
N PRO A 18 4.84 -8.66 2.95
CA PRO A 18 5.89 -7.99 2.18
C PRO A 18 7.23 -7.93 2.94
N ALA A 19 8.30 -8.45 2.35
CA ALA A 19 9.66 -8.33 2.89
C ALA A 19 10.33 -7.05 2.37
N ILE A 20 10.21 -5.94 3.10
CA ILE A 20 10.67 -4.63 2.66
C ILE A 20 11.76 -4.09 3.58
N SER A 21 12.91 -3.76 2.99
CA SER A 21 14.07 -3.21 3.67
C SER A 21 14.24 -1.72 3.37
N ILE A 22 14.86 -0.95 4.28
CA ILE A 22 15.23 0.46 4.02
C ILE A 22 16.69 0.54 3.60
N GLY A 23 16.92 1.02 2.37
CA GLY A 23 18.24 1.11 1.79
C GLY A 23 19.14 2.11 2.51
N ASN A 24 20.45 1.81 2.56
CA ASN A 24 21.47 2.58 3.30
C ASN A 24 21.70 4.02 2.80
N ARG A 25 21.03 4.42 1.72
CA ARG A 25 21.05 5.80 1.22
C ARG A 25 20.14 6.72 2.05
N TRP A 26 19.13 6.18 2.72
CA TRP A 26 18.44 6.88 3.80
C TRP A 26 19.33 6.85 5.05
N ARG A 27 19.47 7.98 5.74
CA ARG A 27 20.38 8.13 6.88
C ARG A 27 19.65 8.69 8.10
N GLY A 28 20.14 8.33 9.29
CA GLY A 28 19.65 8.86 10.57
C GLY A 28 18.12 8.78 10.68
N GLN A 29 17.51 9.89 11.08
CA GLN A 29 16.06 9.99 11.26
C GLN A 29 15.28 9.71 9.97
N ASP A 30 15.82 10.04 8.79
CA ASP A 30 15.12 9.75 7.53
C ASP A 30 14.95 8.24 7.31
N ARG A 31 15.92 7.42 7.77
CA ARG A 31 15.83 5.96 7.70
C ARG A 31 14.80 5.41 8.67
N ALA A 32 14.76 5.93 9.90
CA ALA A 32 13.81 5.52 10.93
C ALA A 32 12.38 5.86 10.53
N ASP A 33 12.13 7.06 10.04
CA ASP A 33 10.81 7.49 9.61
C ASP A 33 10.32 6.71 8.39
N MET A 34 11.21 6.37 7.46
CA MET A 34 10.84 5.52 6.33
C MET A 34 10.50 4.10 6.78
N ALA A 35 11.24 3.55 7.76
CA ALA A 35 10.92 2.26 8.35
C ALA A 35 9.55 2.29 9.03
N ALA A 36 9.24 3.35 9.77
CA ALA A 36 7.94 3.53 10.41
C ALA A 36 6.80 3.64 9.38
N LEU A 37 6.99 4.41 8.30
CA LEU A 37 6.01 4.52 7.21
C LEU A 37 5.74 3.17 6.53
N VAL A 38 6.79 2.41 6.21
CA VAL A 38 6.65 1.07 5.62
C VAL A 38 5.93 0.13 6.56
N ALA A 39 6.30 0.11 7.84
CA ALA A 39 5.68 -0.76 8.83
C ALA A 39 4.18 -0.45 9.00
N GLU A 40 3.80 0.83 9.07
CA GLU A 40 2.40 1.24 9.16
C GLU A 40 1.61 0.85 7.90
N ALA A 41 2.17 1.06 6.70
CA ALA A 41 1.53 0.66 5.45
C ALA A 41 1.33 -0.86 5.36
N ILE A 42 2.32 -1.66 5.74
CA ILE A 42 2.19 -3.13 5.80
C ILE A 42 1.14 -3.54 6.83
N SER A 43 1.14 -2.91 8.02
CA SER A 43 0.15 -3.16 9.07
C SER A 43 -1.28 -2.92 8.59
N LEU A 44 -1.50 -1.85 7.81
CA LEU A 44 -2.81 -1.57 7.22
C LEU A 44 -3.18 -2.57 6.13
N ILE A 45 -2.25 -2.91 5.23
CA ILE A 45 -2.49 -3.88 4.15
C ILE A 45 -2.90 -5.25 4.72
N LEU A 46 -2.21 -5.71 5.77
CA LEU A 46 -2.42 -7.04 6.35
C LEU A 46 -3.52 -7.07 7.41
N ASP A 47 -4.10 -5.93 7.78
CA ASP A 47 -5.18 -5.85 8.77
C ASP A 47 -6.42 -6.62 8.28
N PRO A 48 -6.96 -7.57 9.05
CA PRO A 48 -8.26 -8.16 8.77
C PRO A 48 -9.38 -7.12 8.50
N LYS A 49 -9.35 -5.96 9.15
CA LYS A 49 -10.29 -4.86 8.90
C LYS A 49 -10.18 -4.28 7.50
N THR A 50 -9.00 -4.24 6.90
CA THR A 50 -8.83 -3.81 5.51
C THR A 50 -9.54 -4.73 4.53
N ILE A 51 -9.57 -6.04 4.81
CA ILE A 51 -10.35 -7.00 4.01
C ILE A 51 -11.85 -6.78 4.20
N GLU A 52 -12.30 -6.52 5.43
CA GLU A 52 -13.70 -6.14 5.70
C GLU A 52 -14.09 -4.85 4.96
N TYR A 53 -13.20 -3.86 4.92
CA TYR A 53 -13.37 -2.62 4.16
C TYR A 53 -13.54 -2.91 2.68
N GLY A 54 -12.65 -3.70 2.07
CA GLY A 54 -12.78 -4.10 0.67
C GLY A 54 -14.10 -4.81 0.37
N ARG A 55 -14.55 -5.71 1.26
CA ARG A 55 -15.86 -6.37 1.13
C ARG A 55 -17.01 -5.39 1.16
N SER A 56 -16.99 -4.42 2.07
CA SER A 56 -18.04 -3.40 2.17
C SER A 56 -18.12 -2.49 0.94
N LEU A 57 -17.01 -2.32 0.23
CA LEU A 57 -16.88 -1.45 -0.94
C LEU A 57 -17.09 -2.17 -2.28
N LYS A 58 -17.38 -3.47 -2.26
CA LYS A 58 -17.52 -4.32 -3.46
C LYS A 58 -18.52 -3.77 -4.48
N ALA A 59 -19.65 -3.25 -4.01
CA ALA A 59 -20.69 -2.69 -4.87
C ALA A 59 -20.28 -1.34 -5.49
N ASP A 60 -19.47 -0.55 -4.78
CA ASP A 60 -18.99 0.76 -5.23
C ASP A 60 -17.83 0.67 -6.21
N TYR A 61 -16.96 -0.30 -6.01
CA TYR A 61 -15.79 -0.55 -6.87
C TYR A 61 -15.80 -1.99 -7.39
N PRO A 62 -16.74 -2.33 -8.30
CA PRO A 62 -16.89 -3.70 -8.80
C PRO A 62 -15.82 -4.08 -9.83
N ARG A 63 -14.96 -3.14 -10.25
CA ARG A 63 -14.08 -3.34 -11.41
C ARG A 63 -12.80 -2.48 -11.35
N ALA A 64 -11.86 -2.90 -10.52
CA ALA A 64 -10.47 -2.44 -10.49
C ALA A 64 -9.59 -3.29 -11.42
N TRP A 65 -8.66 -2.64 -12.11
CA TRP A 65 -7.73 -3.30 -13.04
C TRP A 65 -6.46 -3.79 -12.32
N PHE A 66 -6.14 -5.07 -12.43
CA PHE A 66 -4.95 -5.65 -11.80
C PHE A 66 -3.75 -5.57 -12.74
N SER A 67 -3.75 -6.38 -13.78
CA SER A 67 -2.74 -6.44 -14.83
C SER A 67 -3.34 -7.13 -16.05
N THR A 68 -2.63 -7.12 -17.18
CA THR A 68 -3.08 -7.84 -18.39
C THR A 68 -3.33 -9.33 -18.13
N ALA A 69 -2.50 -9.96 -17.29
CA ALA A 69 -2.63 -11.38 -16.97
C ALA A 69 -3.71 -11.65 -15.91
N ALA A 70 -3.88 -10.75 -14.94
CA ALA A 70 -4.80 -10.95 -13.81
C ALA A 70 -6.22 -10.42 -14.06
N GLY A 71 -6.40 -9.56 -15.07
CA GLY A 71 -7.68 -8.99 -15.47
C GLY A 71 -8.26 -7.99 -14.47
N TYR A 72 -9.57 -8.09 -14.24
CA TYR A 72 -10.32 -7.20 -13.35
C TYR A 72 -10.80 -7.92 -12.08
N GLY A 73 -10.99 -7.16 -11.01
CA GLY A 73 -11.67 -7.64 -9.79
C GLY A 73 -12.32 -6.50 -9.01
N ASP A 74 -13.19 -6.83 -8.07
CA ASP A 74 -13.81 -5.86 -7.18
C ASP A 74 -12.91 -5.49 -5.98
N ALA A 75 -13.34 -4.56 -5.14
CA ALA A 75 -12.62 -4.13 -3.94
C ALA A 75 -12.32 -5.28 -2.95
N GLU A 76 -13.20 -6.28 -2.84
CA GLU A 76 -12.96 -7.45 -2.00
C GLU A 76 -11.78 -8.27 -2.56
N ARG A 77 -11.78 -8.52 -3.87
CA ARG A 77 -10.68 -9.23 -4.53
C ARG A 77 -9.37 -8.46 -4.42
N VAL A 78 -9.38 -7.13 -4.51
CA VAL A 78 -8.19 -6.28 -4.33
C VAL A 78 -7.60 -6.49 -2.94
N THR A 79 -8.40 -6.28 -1.89
CA THR A 79 -7.92 -6.40 -0.51
C THR A 79 -7.53 -7.82 -0.12
N MET A 80 -8.22 -8.84 -0.63
CA MET A 80 -7.83 -10.24 -0.44
C MET A 80 -6.50 -10.57 -1.14
N THR A 81 -6.33 -10.12 -2.38
CA THR A 81 -5.12 -10.40 -3.18
C THR A 81 -3.88 -9.76 -2.57
N VAL A 82 -4.01 -8.54 -2.04
CA VAL A 82 -2.89 -7.81 -1.44
C VAL A 82 -2.70 -8.21 0.04
N GLY A 83 -3.77 -8.31 0.82
CA GLY A 83 -3.67 -8.58 2.26
C GLY A 83 -3.39 -10.06 2.60
N ARG A 84 -3.82 -11.00 1.77
CA ARG A 84 -3.65 -12.44 1.96
C ARG A 84 -3.40 -13.14 0.61
N PRO A 85 -2.27 -12.88 -0.04
CA PRO A 85 -1.98 -13.46 -1.34
C PRO A 85 -1.99 -14.99 -1.25
N ALA A 86 -2.86 -15.61 -2.05
CA ALA A 86 -2.92 -17.06 -2.18
C ALA A 86 -2.04 -17.51 -3.35
N ALA A 87 -1.41 -18.67 -3.24
CA ALA A 87 -0.58 -19.23 -4.32
C ALA A 87 -1.35 -19.21 -5.68
N PRO A 88 -0.69 -18.83 -6.79
CA PRO A 88 0.74 -18.59 -6.94
C PRO A 88 1.22 -17.17 -6.56
N LEU A 89 0.34 -16.31 -6.03
CA LEU A 89 0.70 -14.94 -5.67
C LEU A 89 1.71 -14.92 -4.51
N ARG A 90 2.69 -14.03 -4.58
CA ARG A 90 3.67 -13.79 -3.52
C ARG A 90 4.26 -12.40 -3.60
N TYR A 91 4.68 -11.88 -2.46
CA TYR A 91 5.48 -10.67 -2.40
C TYR A 91 6.94 -10.96 -2.76
N LEU A 92 7.52 -10.09 -3.59
CA LEU A 92 8.95 -10.05 -3.81
C LEU A 92 9.61 -9.15 -2.77
N ALA A 93 10.79 -9.55 -2.29
CA ALA A 93 11.58 -8.70 -1.43
C ALA A 93 11.97 -7.41 -2.16
N ALA A 94 11.84 -6.28 -1.46
CA ALA A 94 12.12 -4.97 -2.02
C ALA A 94 12.98 -4.10 -1.07
N THR A 95 13.64 -3.11 -1.65
CA THR A 95 14.38 -2.11 -0.88
C THR A 95 13.86 -0.70 -1.18
N VAL A 96 13.50 0.04 -0.15
CA VAL A 96 13.12 1.45 -0.26
C VAL A 96 14.37 2.31 -0.41
N VAL A 97 14.44 3.10 -1.48
CA VAL A 97 15.59 3.95 -1.78
C VAL A 97 15.14 5.38 -2.14
N PRO A 98 15.96 6.41 -1.83
CA PRO A 98 15.62 7.78 -2.15
C PRO A 98 15.63 8.01 -3.67
N ALA A 99 14.73 8.87 -4.14
CA ALA A 99 14.62 9.29 -5.53
C ALA A 99 14.19 10.75 -5.68
N ARG A 100 14.38 11.31 -6.88
CA ARG A 100 13.96 12.68 -7.19
C ARG A 100 12.46 12.78 -7.52
N ARG A 101 11.88 11.74 -8.11
CA ARG A 101 10.45 11.65 -8.45
C ARG A 101 9.65 11.19 -7.22
N TRP A 102 8.34 11.48 -7.24
CA TRP A 102 7.41 11.28 -6.13
C TRP A 102 7.54 9.90 -5.46
N ALA A 103 7.12 8.85 -6.16
CA ALA A 103 7.31 7.45 -5.81
C ALA A 103 7.24 6.59 -7.08
N ARG A 104 7.89 5.42 -7.08
CA ARG A 104 7.76 4.37 -8.10
C ARG A 104 8.42 3.06 -7.67
N THR A 105 7.75 1.93 -7.83
CA THR A 105 8.36 0.60 -7.76
C THR A 105 8.95 0.20 -9.10
N VAL A 106 10.23 -0.22 -9.10
CA VAL A 106 10.96 -0.64 -10.29
C VAL A 106 11.89 -1.81 -9.98
N GLY A 107 12.36 -2.48 -11.02
CA GLY A 107 13.43 -3.48 -10.92
C GLY A 107 13.03 -4.81 -11.53
N VAL A 108 13.88 -5.80 -11.26
CA VAL A 108 13.69 -7.20 -11.64
C VAL A 108 13.71 -8.06 -10.38
N GLU A 109 13.29 -9.32 -10.50
CA GLU A 109 13.29 -10.25 -9.38
C GLU A 109 14.65 -10.29 -8.67
N GLY A 110 14.61 -10.30 -7.33
CA GLY A 110 15.81 -10.21 -6.47
C GLY A 110 16.42 -8.81 -6.34
N ARG A 111 15.95 -7.82 -7.10
CA ARG A 111 16.43 -6.42 -7.06
C ARG A 111 15.29 -5.41 -7.23
N ILE A 112 14.15 -5.64 -6.57
CA ILE A 112 13.02 -4.70 -6.57
C ILE A 112 13.36 -3.50 -5.68
N GLN A 113 13.09 -2.29 -6.18
CA GLN A 113 13.28 -1.05 -5.48
C GLN A 113 11.99 -0.24 -5.44
N ILE A 114 11.59 0.18 -4.25
CA ILE A 114 10.57 1.20 -4.06
C ILE A 114 11.30 2.54 -3.98
N LYS A 115 11.24 3.32 -5.07
CA LYS A 115 11.92 4.61 -5.17
C LYS A 115 10.99 5.70 -4.62
N VAL A 116 11.47 6.50 -3.67
CA VAL A 116 10.60 7.45 -2.95
C VAL A 116 11.28 8.80 -2.78
N SER A 117 10.53 9.89 -2.99
CA SER A 117 11.02 11.25 -2.72
C SER A 117 11.04 11.60 -1.24
N ARG A 118 11.89 12.56 -0.88
CA ARG A 118 11.91 13.14 0.47
C ARG A 118 10.59 13.84 0.83
N LYS A 119 9.87 14.37 -0.16
CA LYS A 119 8.56 14.99 0.02
C LYS A 119 7.52 14.01 0.59
N LEU A 120 7.62 12.71 0.29
CA LEU A 120 6.74 11.71 0.93
C LEU A 120 7.01 11.62 2.43
N LEU A 121 8.30 11.66 2.79
CA LEU A 121 8.72 11.61 4.18
C LEU A 121 8.30 12.87 4.95
N ASP A 122 8.37 14.04 4.30
CA ASP A 122 7.86 15.29 4.87
C ASP A 122 6.35 15.20 5.16
N ARG A 123 5.56 14.52 4.31
CA ARG A 123 4.15 14.24 4.59
C ARG A 123 3.96 13.30 5.79
N TRP A 124 4.77 12.24 5.88
CA TRP A 124 4.71 11.31 7.01
C TRP A 124 5.07 11.95 8.35
N ARG A 125 5.96 12.94 8.33
CA ARG A 125 6.36 13.73 9.50
C ARG A 125 5.37 14.81 9.90
N SER A 126 4.38 15.09 9.05
CA SER A 126 3.40 16.13 9.33
C SER A 126 2.65 15.83 10.63
N GLY A 127 2.37 16.87 11.42
CA GLY A 127 1.45 16.78 12.56
C GLY A 127 0.00 16.54 12.14
N ASP A 128 -0.33 16.75 10.86
CA ASP A 128 -1.68 16.52 10.33
C ASP A 128 -1.86 15.04 9.92
N VAL A 129 -2.86 14.40 10.51
CA VAL A 129 -3.21 12.99 10.25
C VAL A 129 -3.59 12.74 8.79
N VAL A 130 -4.20 13.71 8.10
CA VAL A 130 -4.54 13.59 6.67
C VAL A 130 -3.27 13.57 5.82
N MET A 131 -2.29 14.41 6.14
CA MET A 131 -1.01 14.42 5.45
C MET A 131 -0.25 13.11 5.63
N ARG A 132 -0.26 12.56 6.86
CA ARG A 132 0.30 11.22 7.14
C ARG A 132 -0.43 10.13 6.36
N SER A 133 -1.77 10.19 6.31
CA SER A 133 -2.59 9.25 5.54
C SER A 133 -2.26 9.24 4.04
N CYS A 134 -1.92 10.40 3.47
CA CYS A 134 -1.48 10.48 2.08
C CYS A 134 -0.09 9.88 1.85
N ALA A 135 0.79 9.89 2.86
CA ALA A 135 2.04 9.16 2.78
C ALA A 135 1.80 7.64 2.78
N ILE A 136 0.87 7.19 3.62
CA ILE A 136 0.40 5.80 3.68
C ILE A 136 -0.19 5.35 2.35
N ASN A 137 -1.05 6.17 1.72
CA ASN A 137 -1.63 5.86 0.41
C ASN A 137 -0.54 5.48 -0.61
N THR A 138 0.42 6.37 -0.78
CA THR A 138 1.52 6.18 -1.73
C THR A 138 2.33 4.94 -1.36
N MET A 139 2.68 4.75 -0.08
CA MET A 139 3.48 3.58 0.31
C MET A 139 2.71 2.27 0.07
N ALA A 140 1.45 2.18 0.46
CA ALA A 140 0.64 0.98 0.25
C ALA A 140 0.44 0.67 -1.24
N HIS A 141 0.24 1.70 -2.06
CA HIS A 141 0.22 1.58 -3.52
C HIS A 141 1.52 0.96 -4.05
N GLU A 142 2.68 1.50 -3.68
CA GLU A 142 3.97 1.00 -4.18
C GLU A 142 4.30 -0.41 -3.68
N ILE A 143 3.90 -0.75 -2.44
CA ILE A 143 4.03 -2.10 -1.88
C ILE A 143 3.22 -3.09 -2.72
N SER A 144 2.02 -2.71 -3.16
CA SER A 144 1.17 -3.59 -3.97
C SER A 144 1.84 -4.01 -5.29
N HIS A 145 2.74 -3.18 -5.85
CA HIS A 145 3.51 -3.51 -7.05
C HIS A 145 4.60 -4.55 -6.82
N THR A 146 4.95 -4.85 -5.57
CA THR A 146 5.89 -5.93 -5.25
C THR A 146 5.24 -7.32 -5.31
N LEU A 147 3.92 -7.38 -5.51
CA LEU A 147 3.18 -8.62 -5.66
C LEU A 147 3.37 -9.22 -7.06
N SER A 148 3.89 -10.44 -7.11
CA SER A 148 3.97 -11.25 -8.33
C SER A 148 2.82 -12.24 -8.37
N ASP A 149 2.21 -12.45 -9.53
CA ASP A 149 1.20 -13.50 -9.77
C ASP A 149 1.83 -14.85 -10.18
N SER A 150 3.16 -14.98 -10.02
CA SER A 150 3.92 -16.17 -10.34
C SER A 150 4.83 -16.58 -9.18
N ALA A 151 4.80 -17.88 -8.89
CA ALA A 151 5.63 -18.50 -7.86
C ALA A 151 7.12 -18.52 -8.22
N THR A 152 7.48 -18.42 -9.50
CA THR A 152 8.86 -18.68 -9.98
C THR A 152 9.47 -17.55 -10.81
N ARG A 153 8.68 -16.57 -11.24
CA ARG A 153 9.15 -15.40 -11.99
C ARG A 153 8.47 -14.15 -11.48
N TYR A 154 9.08 -12.97 -11.66
CA TYR A 154 8.39 -11.71 -11.45
C TYR A 154 7.47 -11.40 -12.63
N ARG A 155 6.16 -11.43 -12.38
CA ARG A 155 5.12 -10.88 -13.27
C ARG A 155 4.15 -10.09 -12.40
N ALA A 156 4.10 -8.78 -12.63
CA ALA A 156 3.36 -7.87 -11.77
C ALA A 156 1.86 -8.25 -11.68
N ALA A 157 1.39 -8.50 -10.47
CA ALA A 157 -0.02 -8.79 -10.19
C ALA A 157 -0.87 -7.53 -10.17
N THR A 158 -0.28 -6.38 -9.84
CA THR A 158 -0.92 -5.06 -9.88
C THR A 158 -0.09 -4.11 -10.73
N THR A 159 -0.73 -3.15 -11.37
CA THR A 159 -0.10 -2.22 -12.32
C THR A 159 -0.59 -0.79 -12.13
N ASP A 160 0.09 0.18 -12.72
CA ASP A 160 -0.26 1.61 -12.65
C ASP A 160 -1.08 2.01 -13.91
N THR A 161 -1.49 3.27 -14.01
CA THR A 161 -2.25 3.86 -15.13
C THR A 161 -1.46 3.92 -16.44
N ASP A 162 -0.14 3.74 -16.39
CA ASP A 162 0.76 3.83 -17.56
C ASP A 162 0.77 2.56 -18.44
N VAL A 163 0.15 1.47 -17.99
CA VAL A 163 0.05 0.19 -18.74
C VAL A 163 -1.28 0.00 -19.47
N GLY A 164 -1.46 0.78 -20.54
CA GLY A 164 -2.46 0.51 -21.57
C GLY A 164 -3.82 1.20 -21.39
N GLU A 165 -4.64 1.11 -22.44
CA GLU A 165 -5.93 1.80 -22.54
C GLU A 165 -6.93 1.37 -21.46
N ALA A 166 -6.90 0.09 -21.07
CA ALA A 166 -7.72 -0.47 -20.00
C ALA A 166 -7.50 0.23 -18.64
N ALA A 167 -6.26 0.57 -18.31
CA ALA A 167 -5.90 1.25 -17.06
C ALA A 167 -6.32 2.73 -17.05
N ARG A 168 -6.62 3.32 -18.22
CA ARG A 168 -7.13 4.70 -18.34
C ARG A 168 -8.65 4.79 -18.16
N LEU A 169 -9.37 3.71 -18.49
CA LEU A 169 -10.83 3.66 -18.38
C LEU A 169 -11.31 3.21 -17.00
N ARG A 170 -10.46 2.50 -16.24
CA ARG A 170 -10.76 2.02 -14.89
C ARG A 170 -9.52 2.13 -14.00
N PRO A 171 -9.66 2.70 -12.80
CA PRO A 171 -8.53 2.89 -11.91
C PRO A 171 -7.89 1.54 -11.51
N PRO A 172 -6.54 1.48 -11.50
CA PRO A 172 -5.83 0.27 -11.10
C PRO A 172 -6.08 -0.18 -9.65
N ALA A 173 -5.91 -1.47 -9.41
CA ALA A 173 -6.01 -2.12 -8.11
C ALA A 173 -4.98 -1.58 -7.10
N SER A 174 -3.81 -1.13 -7.56
CA SER A 174 -2.79 -0.51 -6.70
C SER A 174 -3.25 0.82 -6.11
N TYR A 175 -3.99 1.64 -6.86
CA TYR A 175 -4.60 2.86 -6.33
C TYR A 175 -5.68 2.56 -5.30
N LEU A 176 -6.57 1.60 -5.61
CA LEU A 176 -7.61 1.21 -4.66
C LEU A 176 -7.02 0.66 -3.35
N THR A 177 -5.91 -0.07 -3.46
CA THR A 177 -5.13 -0.53 -2.29
C THR A 177 -4.65 0.66 -1.46
N GLY A 178 -4.05 1.66 -2.10
CA GLY A 178 -3.60 2.89 -1.44
C GLY A 178 -4.74 3.64 -0.75
N ASP A 179 -5.87 3.83 -1.43
CA ASP A 179 -7.01 4.58 -0.92
C ASP A 179 -7.69 3.87 0.25
N ILE A 180 -7.87 2.54 0.19
CA ILE A 180 -8.42 1.76 1.30
C ILE A 180 -7.46 1.82 2.50
N ALA A 181 -6.14 1.67 2.30
CA ALA A 181 -5.16 1.78 3.38
C ALA A 181 -5.17 3.19 4.01
N GLN A 182 -5.26 4.24 3.20
CA GLN A 182 -5.38 5.62 3.66
C GLN A 182 -6.62 5.81 4.54
N CYS A 183 -7.78 5.39 4.05
CA CYS A 183 -9.03 5.53 4.81
C CYS A 183 -9.04 4.65 6.06
N GLY A 184 -8.43 3.47 6.02
CA GLY A 184 -8.21 2.63 7.19
C GLY A 184 -7.34 3.32 8.25
N TYR A 185 -6.27 4.01 7.83
CA TYR A 185 -5.44 4.83 8.72
C TYR A 185 -6.24 5.98 9.36
N LEU A 186 -7.06 6.67 8.57
CA LEU A 186 -7.91 7.76 9.07
C LEU A 186 -8.95 7.24 10.08
N ILE A 187 -9.53 6.06 9.85
CA ILE A 187 -10.43 5.40 10.81
C ILE A 187 -9.69 5.05 12.10
N ARG A 188 -8.52 4.42 12.01
CA ARG A 188 -7.72 4.03 13.19
C ARG A 188 -7.34 5.23 14.06
N ASN A 189 -7.13 6.40 13.45
CA ASN A 189 -6.78 7.63 14.17
C ASN A 189 -8.00 8.49 14.53
N GLY A 190 -9.22 7.97 14.40
CA GLY A 190 -10.46 8.66 14.79
C GLY A 190 -10.82 9.85 13.89
N ARG A 191 -10.15 10.02 12.75
CA ARG A 191 -10.36 11.16 11.86
C ARG A 191 -11.65 11.06 11.06
N ILE A 192 -12.08 9.83 10.77
CA ILE A 192 -13.38 9.49 10.20
C ILE A 192 -13.94 8.27 10.93
N ALA A 193 -15.26 8.13 10.99
CA ALA A 193 -15.90 6.91 11.48
C ALA A 193 -15.83 5.78 10.43
N PRO A 194 -15.92 4.50 10.82
CA PRO A 194 -15.99 3.38 9.87
C PRO A 194 -17.11 3.52 8.83
N ALA A 195 -18.26 4.11 9.22
CA ALA A 195 -19.37 4.39 8.32
C ALA A 195 -19.02 5.38 7.20
N GLY A 196 -17.99 6.21 7.38
CA GLY A 196 -17.49 7.18 6.39
C GLY A 196 -16.51 6.58 5.38
N LEU A 197 -16.17 5.29 5.47
CA LEU A 197 -15.20 4.63 4.59
C LEU A 197 -15.48 4.86 3.10
N ARG A 198 -16.74 4.63 2.68
CA ARG A 198 -17.16 4.78 1.28
C ARG A 198 -16.91 6.19 0.75
N GLN A 199 -17.30 7.19 1.53
CA GLN A 199 -17.11 8.59 1.16
C GLN A 199 -15.63 8.96 1.11
N CYS A 200 -14.84 8.49 2.09
CA CYS A 200 -13.40 8.68 2.09
C CYS A 200 -12.74 8.12 0.83
N VAL A 201 -13.02 6.87 0.44
CA VAL A 201 -12.41 6.28 -0.76
C VAL A 201 -12.82 7.06 -2.03
N ALA A 202 -14.07 7.53 -2.12
CA ALA A 202 -14.55 8.33 -3.26
C ALA A 202 -13.86 9.70 -3.42
N VAL A 203 -13.29 10.26 -2.35
CA VAL A 203 -12.49 11.49 -2.41
C VAL A 203 -11.19 11.29 -3.17
N TRP A 204 -10.54 10.13 -2.98
CA TRP A 204 -9.18 9.87 -3.45
C TRP A 204 -9.11 8.99 -4.69
N TYR A 205 -10.01 8.01 -4.80
CA TYR A 205 -9.99 7.03 -5.87
C TYR A 205 -10.53 7.61 -7.18
N ARG A 206 -9.64 7.76 -8.16
CA ARG A 206 -9.93 8.32 -9.48
C ARG A 206 -9.22 7.54 -10.58
N PRO A 207 -9.81 7.40 -11.79
CA PRO A 207 -9.15 6.77 -12.94
C PRO A 207 -7.79 7.38 -13.27
N GLU A 208 -7.61 8.69 -13.04
CA GLU A 208 -6.39 9.44 -13.31
C GLU A 208 -5.27 9.21 -12.27
N GLY A 209 -5.52 8.34 -11.28
CA GLY A 209 -4.59 8.00 -10.22
C GLY A 209 -4.83 8.76 -8.91
N PHE A 210 -3.92 8.58 -7.96
CA PHE A 210 -4.02 9.14 -6.61
C PHE A 210 -4.04 10.66 -6.64
N GLN A 211 -5.07 11.24 -6.03
CA GLN A 211 -5.29 12.68 -5.96
C GLN A 211 -4.42 13.35 -4.89
N SER A 212 -3.10 13.25 -5.04
CA SER A 212 -2.11 13.70 -4.05
C SER A 212 -2.20 15.20 -3.69
N GLY A 213 -2.80 16.03 -4.55
CA GLY A 213 -3.05 17.45 -4.30
C GLY A 213 -4.21 17.69 -3.32
N ARG A 214 -5.16 16.76 -3.20
CA ARG A 214 -6.28 16.87 -2.25
C ARG A 214 -5.85 16.72 -0.80
N CYS A 215 -4.63 16.25 -0.54
CA CYS A 215 -4.08 16.08 0.81
C CYS A 215 -4.03 17.39 1.60
N THR A 216 -3.88 18.53 0.91
CA THR A 216 -3.88 19.86 1.53
C THR A 216 -5.28 20.48 1.61
N SER A 217 -6.31 19.82 1.09
CA SER A 217 -7.69 20.32 1.05
C SER A 217 -8.49 20.00 2.32
N PHE A 218 -7.95 19.17 3.22
CA PHE A 218 -8.64 18.74 4.44
C PHE A 218 -7.79 18.97 5.70
N PRO A 219 -7.34 20.21 5.97
CA PRO A 219 -6.53 20.49 7.15
C PRO A 219 -7.33 20.30 8.44
N GLY A 220 -6.67 19.80 9.50
CA GLY A 220 -7.28 19.66 10.82
C GLY A 220 -8.56 18.81 10.77
N ASP A 221 -9.68 19.37 11.23
CA ASP A 221 -10.98 18.68 11.33
C ASP A 221 -11.90 18.89 10.11
N THR A 222 -11.41 19.52 9.04
CA THR A 222 -12.20 19.78 7.82
C THR A 222 -12.85 18.50 7.27
N PRO A 223 -14.18 18.41 7.11
CA PRO A 223 -14.85 17.17 6.72
C PRO A 223 -14.25 16.54 5.45
N ILE A 224 -13.99 15.23 5.49
CA ILE A 224 -13.52 14.46 4.34
C ILE A 224 -14.77 13.91 3.66
N GLY A 225 -15.20 14.58 2.58
CA GLY A 225 -16.53 14.37 2.00
C GLY A 225 -16.62 14.63 0.51
#